data_AF-A0A1V6EZ13-F1
#
_entry.id   AF-A0A1V6EZ13-F1
#
_cell.length_a   1.000
_cell.length_b   1.000
_cell.length_c   1.000
_cell.angle_alpha   90.00
_cell.angle_beta   90.00
_cell.angle_gamma   90.00
#
_symmetry.space_group_name_H-M   'P 1'
#
loop_
_entity.id
_entity.type
_entity.pdbx_description
1 polymer ?
#
loop_
_entity_poly.entity_id
_entity_poly.type
_entity_poly.pdbx_seq_one_letter_code
_entity_poly.pdbx_strand_id
1 'polypeptide(L)'
;MEAIRLATSERPGVLVGAGTVLTPKQAEQALAAGARYLVSPGLDPDLVRISQNAGIPILPGVATPTEVQTAIKLGLEAVKFFPASILGGAKAIAALNGPFPGMKFVPTGGVNLETLEPYLLMKTILACGGTWMFGRGLITNGNFDAITWAAQTTMDLVTRVTPQNN
;
A
#
# COMPACT_ATOMS: atom_id res chain seq x y z
N MET A 1 -14.53 -0.60 -9.96
CA MET A 1 -15.26 0.69 -9.93
C MET A 1 -16.53 0.60 -9.10
N GLU A 2 -17.44 -0.34 -9.37
CA GLU A 2 -18.67 -0.50 -8.57
C GLU A 2 -18.42 -0.63 -7.06
N ALA A 3 -17.54 -1.56 -6.67
CA ALA A 3 -17.16 -1.75 -5.27
C ALA A 3 -16.60 -0.49 -4.61
N ILE A 4 -15.88 0.36 -5.36
CA ILE A 4 -15.37 1.64 -4.84
C ILE A 4 -16.54 2.58 -4.59
N ARG A 5 -17.48 2.70 -5.54
CA ARG A 5 -18.65 3.58 -5.42
C ARG A 5 -19.54 3.20 -4.25
N LEU A 6 -19.81 1.91 -4.08
CA LEU A 6 -20.60 1.40 -2.96
C LEU A 6 -19.87 1.63 -1.63
N ALA A 7 -18.59 1.27 -1.55
CA ALA A 7 -17.83 1.46 -0.30
C ALA A 7 -17.71 2.94 0.10
N THR A 8 -17.48 3.85 -0.85
CA THR A 8 -17.35 5.28 -0.55
C THR A 8 -18.67 5.94 -0.15
N SER A 9 -19.79 5.50 -0.74
CA SER A 9 -21.12 6.04 -0.42
C SER A 9 -21.73 5.43 0.84
N GLU A 10 -21.58 4.13 1.06
CA GLU A 10 -22.21 3.41 2.19
C GLU A 10 -21.33 3.37 3.45
N ARG A 11 -20.01 3.55 3.31
CA ARG A 11 -19.04 3.45 4.43
C ARG A 11 -18.10 4.67 4.48
N PRO A 12 -18.62 5.88 4.75
CA PRO A 12 -17.83 7.12 4.69
C PRO A 12 -16.67 7.17 5.70
N GLY A 13 -16.69 6.35 6.75
CA GLY A 13 -15.58 6.22 7.71
C GLY A 13 -14.40 5.37 7.22
N VAL A 14 -14.50 4.73 6.05
CA VAL A 14 -13.44 3.88 5.48
C VAL A 14 -12.70 4.65 4.40
N LEU A 15 -11.36 4.71 4.50
CA LEU A 15 -10.53 5.24 3.43
C LEU A 15 -10.44 4.22 2.29
N VAL A 16 -11.13 4.49 1.18
CA VAL A 16 -11.19 3.60 0.01
C VAL A 16 -10.29 4.13 -1.10
N GLY A 17 -9.42 3.28 -1.64
CA GLY A 17 -8.57 3.58 -2.80
C GLY A 17 -8.69 2.54 -3.91
N ALA A 18 -8.00 2.77 -5.01
CA ALA A 18 -7.92 1.82 -6.13
C ALA A 18 -6.52 1.20 -6.23
N GLY A 19 -6.46 -0.12 -6.16
CA GLY A 19 -5.24 -0.89 -6.41
C GLY A 19 -5.15 -1.42 -7.84
N THR A 20 -3.93 -1.79 -8.25
CA THR A 20 -3.64 -2.33 -9.60
C THR A 20 -4.06 -1.37 -10.71
N VAL A 21 -3.82 -0.08 -10.50
CA VAL A 21 -3.99 0.93 -11.56
C VAL A 21 -2.79 0.85 -12.49
N LEU A 22 -3.04 0.58 -13.77
CA LEU A 22 -2.00 0.37 -14.80
C LEU A 22 -2.03 1.41 -15.91
N THR A 23 -3.12 2.18 -16.02
CA THR A 23 -3.34 3.10 -17.15
C THR A 23 -4.02 4.39 -16.70
N PRO A 24 -3.77 5.51 -17.40
CA PRO A 24 -4.48 6.78 -17.17
C PRO A 24 -6.00 6.62 -17.10
N LYS A 25 -6.58 5.87 -18.04
CA LYS A 25 -8.01 5.59 -18.09
C LYS A 25 -8.52 4.90 -16.82
N GLN A 26 -7.76 3.95 -16.26
CA GLN A 26 -8.13 3.31 -15.00
C GLN A 26 -8.04 4.27 -13.81
N ALA A 27 -7.04 5.16 -13.81
CA ALA A 27 -6.93 6.20 -12.78
C ALA A 27 -8.14 7.13 -12.81
N GLU A 28 -8.50 7.67 -13.98
CA GLU A 28 -9.68 8.53 -14.16
C GLU A 28 -10.97 7.84 -13.72
N GLN A 29 -11.17 6.57 -14.13
CA GLN A 29 -12.32 5.79 -13.72
C GLN A 29 -12.37 5.53 -12.20
N ALA A 30 -11.23 5.32 -11.56
CA ALA A 30 -11.14 5.13 -10.11
C ALA A 30 -11.48 6.42 -9.36
N LEU A 31 -10.95 7.55 -9.81
CA LEU A 31 -11.23 8.87 -9.25
C LEU A 31 -12.72 9.21 -9.40
N ALA A 32 -13.30 8.99 -10.58
CA ALA A 32 -14.72 9.18 -10.85
C ALA A 32 -15.62 8.27 -9.99
N ALA A 33 -15.12 7.10 -9.57
CA ALA A 33 -15.83 6.19 -8.66
C ALA A 33 -15.68 6.59 -7.17
N GLY A 34 -14.89 7.62 -6.86
CA GLY A 34 -14.69 8.13 -5.50
C GLY A 34 -13.43 7.61 -4.79
N ALA A 35 -12.48 6.99 -5.50
CA ALA A 35 -11.23 6.56 -4.88
C ALA A 35 -10.47 7.76 -4.28
N ARG A 36 -10.02 7.61 -3.03
CA ARG A 36 -9.32 8.64 -2.26
C ARG A 36 -7.80 8.53 -2.29
N TYR A 37 -7.29 7.46 -2.90
CA TYR A 37 -5.88 7.27 -3.23
C TYR A 37 -5.74 6.20 -4.32
N LEU A 38 -4.62 6.21 -5.04
CA LEU A 38 -4.30 5.23 -6.09
C LEU A 38 -3.07 4.40 -5.72
N VAL A 39 -3.03 3.14 -6.16
CA VAL A 39 -1.87 2.24 -6.02
C VAL A 39 -1.64 1.52 -7.34
N SER A 40 -0.42 1.61 -7.87
CA SER A 40 0.03 0.86 -9.03
C SER A 40 1.08 -0.19 -8.63
N PRO A 41 1.24 -1.30 -9.37
CA PRO A 41 2.29 -2.28 -9.08
C PRO A 41 3.69 -1.81 -9.50
N GLY A 42 3.79 -0.84 -10.41
CA GLY A 42 5.04 -0.20 -10.84
C GLY A 42 4.91 1.32 -10.88
N LEU A 43 6.01 2.00 -11.17
CA LEU A 43 6.06 3.45 -11.25
C LEU A 43 5.82 3.89 -12.70
N ASP A 44 4.73 4.62 -12.88
CA ASP A 44 4.39 5.30 -14.13
C ASP A 44 4.27 6.82 -13.84
N PRO A 45 5.15 7.66 -14.41
CA PRO A 45 5.10 9.11 -14.23
C PRO A 45 3.76 9.73 -14.63
N ASP A 46 3.06 9.18 -15.61
CA ASP A 46 1.79 9.74 -16.08
C ASP A 46 0.68 9.49 -15.05
N LEU A 47 0.65 8.31 -14.44
CA LEU A 47 -0.25 8.03 -13.30
C LEU A 47 0.03 8.96 -12.12
N VAL A 48 1.30 9.24 -11.86
CA VAL A 48 1.69 10.16 -10.78
C VAL A 48 1.16 11.57 -11.04
N ARG A 49 1.36 12.10 -12.26
CA ARG A 49 0.85 13.42 -12.64
C ARG A 49 -0.67 13.49 -12.60
N ILE A 50 -1.37 12.47 -13.05
CA ILE A 50 -2.85 12.41 -12.99
C ILE A 50 -3.32 12.52 -11.55
N SER A 51 -2.70 11.75 -10.64
CA SER A 51 -3.05 11.78 -9.22
C SER A 51 -2.75 13.14 -8.58
N GLN A 52 -1.59 13.73 -8.89
CA GLN A 52 -1.20 15.06 -8.40
C GLN A 52 -2.14 16.16 -8.90
N ASN A 53 -2.50 16.15 -10.19
CA ASN A 53 -3.44 17.10 -10.78
C ASN A 53 -4.85 16.97 -10.16
N ALA A 54 -5.25 15.76 -9.78
CA ALA A 54 -6.50 15.52 -9.07
C ALA A 54 -6.44 15.86 -7.57
N GLY A 55 -5.28 16.22 -7.02
CA GLY A 55 -5.09 16.47 -5.59
C GLY A 55 -5.24 15.22 -4.72
N ILE A 56 -5.01 14.04 -5.29
CA ILE A 56 -5.21 12.74 -4.63
C ILE A 56 -3.85 12.02 -4.49
N PRO A 57 -3.56 11.37 -3.35
CA PRO A 57 -2.32 10.61 -3.18
C PRO A 57 -2.21 9.39 -4.11
N ILE A 58 -0.99 9.07 -4.53
CA ILE A 58 -0.65 7.84 -5.24
C ILE A 58 0.53 7.16 -4.57
N LEU A 59 0.51 5.83 -4.54
CA LEU A 59 1.57 4.98 -4.02
C LEU A 59 2.04 4.03 -5.11
N PRO A 60 2.97 4.45 -6.00
CA PRO A 60 3.46 3.60 -7.07
C PRO A 60 4.45 2.57 -6.57
N GLY A 61 4.49 1.42 -7.25
CA GLY A 61 5.43 0.34 -6.94
C GLY A 61 6.84 0.60 -7.46
N VAL A 62 7.85 0.25 -6.66
CA VAL A 62 9.27 0.27 -7.04
C VAL A 62 9.95 -1.01 -6.57
N ALA A 63 11.04 -1.38 -7.25
CA ALA A 63 11.89 -2.51 -6.94
C ALA A 63 13.40 -2.14 -6.89
N THR A 64 13.78 -1.00 -7.46
CA THR A 64 15.20 -0.65 -7.71
C THR A 64 15.56 0.77 -7.26
N PRO A 65 16.86 1.08 -7.06
CA PRO A 65 17.30 2.44 -6.76
C PRO A 65 16.93 3.47 -7.83
N THR A 66 16.92 3.09 -9.12
CA THR A 66 16.57 3.99 -10.23
C THR A 66 15.10 4.41 -10.16
N GLU A 67 14.22 3.49 -9.79
CA GLU A 67 12.79 3.79 -9.62
C GLU A 67 12.56 4.66 -8.39
N VAL A 68 13.27 4.41 -7.27
CA VAL A 68 13.20 5.30 -6.09
C VAL A 68 13.67 6.72 -6.44
N GLN A 69 14.77 6.87 -7.17
CA GLN A 69 15.21 8.19 -7.65
C GLN A 69 14.17 8.86 -8.55
N THR A 70 13.48 8.08 -9.39
CA THR A 70 12.42 8.60 -10.25
C THR A 70 11.23 9.07 -9.42
N ALA A 71 10.84 8.32 -8.38
CA ALA A 71 9.79 8.73 -7.44
C ALA A 71 10.13 10.06 -6.75
N ILE A 72 11.38 10.23 -6.29
CA ILE A 72 11.86 11.47 -5.68
C ILE A 72 11.77 12.64 -6.67
N LYS A 73 12.21 12.44 -7.92
CA LYS A 73 12.11 13.47 -8.98
C LYS A 73 10.68 13.89 -9.28
N LEU A 74 9.72 12.99 -9.07
CA LEU A 74 8.29 13.26 -9.22
C LEU A 74 7.67 13.89 -7.95
N GLY A 75 8.46 14.13 -6.91
CA GLY A 75 8.01 14.75 -5.67
C GLY A 75 7.27 13.79 -4.72
N LEU A 76 7.50 12.48 -4.85
CA LEU A 76 6.91 11.49 -3.94
C LEU A 76 7.76 11.30 -2.69
N GLU A 77 7.09 11.21 -1.55
CA GLU A 77 7.72 10.94 -0.23
C GLU A 77 7.56 9.48 0.21
N ALA A 78 6.65 8.74 -0.44
CA ALA A 78 6.39 7.34 -0.16
C ALA A 78 6.18 6.53 -1.44
N VAL A 79 6.67 5.30 -1.44
CA VAL A 79 6.51 4.33 -2.53
C VAL A 79 6.12 2.96 -2.00
N LYS A 80 5.42 2.18 -2.82
CA LYS A 80 5.18 0.77 -2.56
C LYS A 80 6.44 -0.02 -2.94
N PHE A 81 6.95 -0.89 -2.07
CA PHE A 81 8.01 -1.83 -2.43
C PHE A 81 7.38 -3.16 -2.82
N PHE A 82 7.53 -3.58 -4.08
CA PHE A 82 6.77 -4.72 -4.60
C PHE A 82 7.52 -5.47 -5.73
N PRO A 83 7.50 -6.83 -5.73
CA PRO A 83 6.97 -7.73 -4.69
C PRO A 83 7.97 -7.96 -3.54
N ALA A 84 7.62 -7.54 -2.32
CA ALA A 84 8.55 -7.44 -1.20
C ALA A 84 9.26 -8.75 -0.84
N SER A 85 8.52 -9.87 -0.74
CA SER A 85 9.12 -11.15 -0.32
C SER A 85 10.15 -11.71 -1.30
N ILE A 86 9.98 -11.44 -2.61
CA ILE A 86 10.87 -11.93 -3.66
C ILE A 86 12.11 -11.04 -3.77
N LEU A 87 11.98 -9.75 -3.46
CA LEU A 87 13.04 -8.76 -3.59
C LEU A 87 13.92 -8.63 -2.33
N GLY A 88 13.88 -9.58 -1.40
CA GLY A 88 14.72 -9.58 -0.18
C GLY A 88 14.12 -8.82 1.01
N GLY A 89 12.87 -8.35 0.90
CA GLY A 89 12.07 -7.84 2.01
C GLY A 89 12.72 -6.70 2.80
N ALA A 90 12.62 -6.76 4.13
CA ALA A 90 13.12 -5.72 5.04
C ALA A 90 14.60 -5.37 4.82
N LYS A 91 15.45 -6.36 4.51
CA LYS A 91 16.88 -6.14 4.25
C LYS A 91 17.10 -5.30 2.98
N ALA A 92 16.36 -5.59 1.92
CA ALA A 92 16.45 -4.81 0.69
C ALA A 92 15.94 -3.39 0.87
N ILE A 93 14.84 -3.20 1.62
CA ILE A 93 14.34 -1.86 1.95
C ILE A 93 15.36 -1.08 2.77
N ALA A 94 16.00 -1.71 3.76
CA ALA A 94 17.06 -1.05 4.54
C ALA A 94 18.23 -0.61 3.66
N ALA A 95 18.64 -1.44 2.69
CA ALA A 95 19.68 -1.10 1.72
C ALA A 95 19.27 0.05 0.79
N LEU A 96 18.01 0.09 0.35
CA LEU A 96 17.46 1.21 -0.45
C LEU A 96 17.36 2.50 0.38
N ASN A 97 16.98 2.42 1.66
CA ASN A 97 16.82 3.61 2.49
C ASN A 97 18.15 4.30 2.82
N GLY A 98 19.28 3.59 2.80
CA GLY A 98 20.62 4.18 3.00
C GLY A 98 20.91 5.40 2.12
N PRO A 99 20.87 5.29 0.78
CA PRO A 99 21.01 6.43 -0.13
C PRO A 99 19.78 7.33 -0.23
N PHE A 100 18.60 6.89 0.23
CA PHE A 100 17.33 7.61 0.14
C PHE A 100 16.67 7.78 1.53
N PRO A 101 17.30 8.48 2.48
CA PRO A 101 16.86 8.48 3.88
C PRO A 101 15.48 9.13 4.09
N GLY A 102 15.07 10.04 3.21
CA GLY A 102 13.75 10.69 3.24
C GLY A 102 12.62 9.86 2.61
N MET A 103 12.94 8.84 1.81
CA MET A 103 11.92 8.00 1.17
C MET A 103 11.33 7.02 2.18
N LYS A 104 10.00 6.92 2.19
CA LYS A 104 9.26 5.93 2.94
C LYS A 104 8.75 4.79 2.05
N PHE A 105 8.55 3.62 2.66
CA PHE A 105 8.15 2.43 1.93
C PHE A 105 6.88 1.78 2.51
N VAL A 106 6.10 1.19 1.61
CA VAL A 106 4.99 0.29 1.92
C VAL A 106 5.25 -1.06 1.27
N PRO A 107 5.91 -2.01 1.96
CA PRO A 107 6.14 -3.35 1.46
C PRO A 107 4.81 -4.05 1.17
N THR A 108 4.70 -4.62 -0.03
CA THR A 108 3.54 -5.39 -0.46
C THR A 108 3.99 -6.60 -1.26
N GLY A 109 3.27 -7.71 -1.15
CA GLY A 109 3.57 -8.97 -1.85
C GLY A 109 4.37 -9.91 -0.95
N GLY A 110 3.69 -10.96 -0.49
CA GLY A 110 4.24 -11.97 0.42
C GLY A 110 4.41 -11.53 1.88
N VAL A 111 3.89 -10.35 2.26
CA VAL A 111 3.76 -9.96 3.67
C VAL A 111 2.59 -10.72 4.30
N ASN A 112 2.78 -11.20 5.52
CA ASN A 112 1.80 -11.92 6.33
C ASN A 112 2.11 -11.70 7.83
N LEU A 113 1.30 -12.27 8.72
CA LEU A 113 1.44 -12.10 10.16
C LEU A 113 2.84 -12.50 10.69
N GLU A 114 3.44 -13.56 10.13
CA GLU A 114 4.76 -14.09 10.53
C GLU A 114 5.92 -13.20 10.09
N THR A 115 5.74 -12.49 8.97
CA THR A 115 6.78 -11.66 8.33
C THR A 115 6.59 -10.17 8.56
N LEU A 116 5.52 -9.76 9.24
CA LEU A 116 5.14 -8.36 9.42
C LEU A 116 6.09 -7.62 10.38
N GLU A 117 6.46 -8.25 11.49
CA GLU A 117 7.18 -7.61 12.60
C GLU A 117 8.52 -6.96 12.18
N PRO A 118 9.40 -7.60 11.37
CA PRO A 118 10.61 -6.95 10.89
C PRO A 118 10.38 -5.65 10.12
N TYR A 119 9.27 -5.51 9.40
CA TYR A 119 8.93 -4.26 8.72
C TYR A 119 8.46 -3.19 9.70
N LEU A 120 7.64 -3.57 10.69
CA LEU A 120 7.09 -2.64 11.68
C LEU A 120 8.17 -1.99 12.56
N LEU A 121 9.29 -2.68 12.79
CA LEU A 121 10.43 -2.15 13.56
C LEU A 121 11.23 -1.07 12.81
N MET A 122 10.98 -0.88 11.51
CA MET A 122 11.74 0.04 10.67
C MET A 122 11.04 1.40 10.53
N LYS A 123 11.70 2.49 10.96
CA LYS A 123 11.17 3.88 10.83
C LYS A 123 10.90 4.34 9.39
N THR A 124 11.44 3.65 8.40
CA THR A 124 11.21 3.93 6.97
C THR A 124 9.91 3.32 6.45
N ILE A 125 9.28 2.41 7.20
CA ILE A 125 8.02 1.78 6.83
C ILE A 125 6.84 2.61 7.35
N LEU A 126 5.92 2.98 6.45
CA LEU A 126 4.67 3.67 6.83
C LEU A 126 3.53 2.71 7.14
N ALA A 127 3.45 1.64 6.35
CA ALA A 127 2.41 0.63 6.42
C ALA A 127 2.90 -0.64 5.71
N CYS A 128 2.19 -1.75 5.88
CA CYS A 128 2.41 -2.96 5.10
C CYS A 128 1.12 -3.36 4.36
N GLY A 129 1.26 -3.79 3.11
CA GLY A 129 0.13 -4.24 2.29
C GLY A 129 0.12 -5.76 2.13
N GLY A 130 -1.05 -6.38 2.30
CA GLY A 130 -1.25 -7.78 1.92
C GLY A 130 -2.67 -8.27 2.10
N THR A 131 -2.87 -9.53 1.73
CA THR A 131 -4.19 -10.15 1.56
C THR A 131 -4.53 -11.18 2.64
N TRP A 132 -3.63 -11.44 3.59
CA TRP A 132 -3.78 -12.53 4.57
C TRP A 132 -5.04 -12.40 5.44
N MET A 133 -5.48 -11.17 5.73
CA MET A 133 -6.72 -10.89 6.47
C MET A 133 -7.99 -11.08 5.63
N PHE A 134 -7.87 -11.00 4.30
CA PHE A 134 -9.00 -10.92 3.36
C PHE A 134 -8.91 -12.02 2.28
N GLY A 135 -8.51 -13.23 2.69
CA GLY A 135 -8.35 -14.36 1.77
C GLY A 135 -9.63 -14.61 0.96
N ARG A 136 -9.49 -14.86 -0.36
CA ARG A 136 -10.63 -15.03 -1.29
C ARG A 136 -11.64 -16.05 -0.78
N GLY A 137 -11.18 -17.18 -0.24
CA GLY A 137 -12.04 -18.23 0.31
C GLY A 137 -12.86 -17.77 1.51
N LEU A 138 -12.32 -16.90 2.37
CA LEU A 138 -13.06 -16.36 3.51
C LEU A 138 -14.22 -15.47 3.03
N ILE A 139 -13.95 -14.62 2.04
CA ILE A 139 -14.94 -13.72 1.46
C ILE A 139 -16.03 -14.52 0.73
N THR A 140 -15.66 -15.48 -0.12
CA THR A 140 -16.64 -16.26 -0.90
C THR A 140 -17.52 -17.14 -0.02
N ASN A 141 -17.00 -17.58 1.14
CA ASN A 141 -17.72 -18.42 2.08
C ASN A 141 -18.48 -17.62 3.15
N GLY A 142 -18.46 -16.28 3.09
CA GLY A 142 -19.11 -15.41 4.08
C GLY A 142 -18.51 -15.51 5.49
N ASN A 143 -17.27 -15.98 5.62
CA ASN A 143 -16.60 -16.17 6.92
C ASN A 143 -16.01 -14.84 7.42
N PHE A 144 -16.89 -13.88 7.69
CA PHE A 144 -16.51 -12.54 8.15
C PHE A 144 -15.96 -12.53 9.59
N ASP A 145 -16.30 -13.53 10.41
CA ASP A 145 -15.72 -13.70 11.75
C ASP A 145 -14.23 -14.02 11.66
N ALA A 146 -13.82 -14.90 10.75
CA ALA A 146 -12.40 -15.18 10.52
C ALA A 146 -11.64 -13.97 9.97
N ILE A 147 -12.27 -13.16 9.10
CA ILE A 147 -11.69 -11.90 8.61
C ILE A 147 -11.50 -10.92 9.77
N THR A 148 -12.51 -10.79 10.64
CA THR A 148 -12.47 -9.93 11.83
C THR A 148 -11.36 -10.37 12.78
N TRP A 149 -11.26 -11.67 13.07
CA TRP A 149 -10.22 -12.23 13.93
C TRP A 149 -8.82 -12.00 13.35
N ALA A 150 -8.63 -12.20 12.05
CA ALA A 150 -7.34 -11.99 11.38
C ALA A 150 -6.94 -10.50 11.40
N ALA A 151 -7.90 -9.59 11.19
CA ALA A 151 -7.67 -8.16 11.28
C ALA A 151 -7.31 -7.73 12.71
N GLN A 152 -8.05 -8.19 13.72
CA GLN A 152 -7.75 -7.89 15.13
C GLN A 152 -6.37 -8.39 15.53
N THR A 153 -6.06 -9.65 15.23
CA THR A 153 -4.75 -10.25 15.53
C THR A 153 -3.60 -9.47 14.88
N THR A 154 -3.81 -8.99 13.65
CA THR A 154 -2.83 -8.14 12.96
C THR A 154 -2.66 -6.80 13.67
N MET A 155 -3.75 -6.15 14.08
CA MET A 155 -3.70 -4.87 14.78
C MET A 155 -3.10 -4.97 16.19
N ASP A 156 -3.29 -6.09 16.88
CA ASP A 156 -2.64 -6.36 18.17
C ASP A 156 -1.12 -6.44 18.01
N LEU A 157 -0.64 -7.12 16.96
CA LEU A 157 0.78 -7.13 16.61
C LEU A 157 1.30 -5.72 16.28
N VAL A 158 0.58 -4.96 15.45
CA VAL A 158 0.95 -3.58 15.10
C VAL A 158 1.05 -2.72 16.36
N THR A 159 0.05 -2.76 17.24
CA THR A 159 0.02 -1.96 18.48
C THR A 159 1.15 -2.35 19.43
N ARG A 160 1.46 -3.65 19.54
CA ARG A 160 2.55 -4.15 20.38
C ARG A 160 3.93 -3.73 19.88
N VAL A 161 4.16 -3.77 18.57
CA VAL A 161 5.48 -3.51 17.96
C VAL A 161 5.71 -2.01 17.71
N THR A 162 4.63 -1.28 17.42
CA THR A 162 4.62 0.18 17.22
C THR A 162 3.81 0.86 18.33
N PRO A 163 4.28 0.84 19.59
CA PRO A 163 3.60 1.56 20.66
C PRO A 163 3.55 3.04 20.26
N GLN A 164 2.34 3.60 20.23
CA GLN A 164 2.04 4.95 19.74
C GLN A 164 3.05 5.96 20.29
N ASN A 165 4.00 6.33 19.44
CA ASN A 165 4.93 7.43 19.63
C ASN A 165 5.10 8.08 18.25
N ASN A 166 4.13 8.93 17.91
CA ASN A 166 4.27 10.09 17.03
C ASN A 166 3.30 11.15 17.55
#